data_AF-A0A2I0X121-F1
#
_entry.id   AF-A0A2I0X121-F1
#
_cell.length_a   1.000
_cell.length_b   1.000
_cell.length_c   1.000
_cell.angle_alpha   90.00
_cell.angle_beta   90.00
_cell.angle_gamma   90.00
#
_symmetry.space_group_name_H-M   'P 1'
#
loop_
_entity.id
_entity.type
_entity.pdbx_description
1 polymer ?
#
loop_
_entity_poly.entity_id
_entity_poly.type
_entity_poly.pdbx_seq_one_letter_code
_entity_poly.pdbx_strand_id
1 'polypeptide(L)'
;MSHLYPCDFTPVELEILDNQLETYIMDMQSDPHFSLLKDPGHLAETMIQNKKDVLYPLVFKLLKLALVLPVATAGVERVFSAMTIIKTRLRNRIGDQWMNDTLLAYIEKEILDCIENDVIVNLFQNMKSRRYKL
;
A
#
# COMPACT_ATOMS: atom_id res chain seq x y z
N MET A 1 2.34 1.58 -18.75
CA MET A 1 1.75 1.15 -17.47
C MET A 1 1.86 -0.36 -17.30
N SER A 2 1.36 -1.19 -18.23
CA SER A 2 1.51 -2.66 -18.14
C SER A 2 2.97 -3.15 -18.15
N HIS A 3 3.87 -2.50 -18.88
CA HIS A 3 5.31 -2.81 -18.88
C HIS A 3 6.01 -2.61 -17.51
N LEU A 4 5.40 -1.88 -16.57
CA LEU A 4 5.91 -1.75 -15.20
C LEU A 4 5.65 -3.02 -14.36
N TYR A 5 4.81 -3.92 -14.88
CA TYR A 5 4.33 -5.13 -14.21
C TYR A 5 4.51 -6.38 -15.10
N PRO A 6 5.75 -6.72 -15.48
CA PRO A 6 6.03 -7.81 -16.41
C PRO A 6 5.62 -9.19 -15.88
N CYS A 7 5.44 -9.33 -14.56
CA CYS A 7 5.00 -10.58 -13.92
C CYS A 7 3.48 -10.67 -13.73
N ASP A 8 2.75 -9.55 -13.86
CA ASP A 8 1.32 -9.52 -13.60
C ASP A 8 0.48 -9.70 -14.87
N PHE A 9 1.10 -9.66 -16.05
CA PHE A 9 0.42 -9.86 -17.33
C PHE A 9 1.14 -10.89 -18.19
N THR A 10 0.40 -11.84 -18.74
CA THR A 10 0.89 -12.73 -19.78
C THR A 10 0.93 -12.02 -21.14
N PRO A 11 1.74 -12.48 -22.12
CA PRO A 11 1.77 -11.89 -23.45
C PRO A 11 0.39 -11.83 -24.13
N VAL A 12 -0.42 -12.87 -23.95
CA VAL A 12 -1.79 -12.92 -24.48
C VAL A 12 -2.71 -11.91 -23.78
N GLU A 13 -2.60 -11.77 -22.45
CA GLU A 13 -3.37 -10.75 -21.73
C GLU A 13 -2.98 -9.32 -22.15
N LEU A 14 -1.73 -9.07 -22.57
CA LEU A 14 -1.33 -7.76 -23.08
C LEU A 14 -2.02 -7.43 -24.41
N GLU A 15 -2.11 -8.38 -25.33
CA GLU A 15 -2.86 -8.18 -26.59
C GLU A 15 -4.35 -7.97 -26.34
N ILE A 16 -4.95 -8.70 -25.39
CA ILE A 16 -6.36 -8.52 -25.01
C ILE A 16 -6.55 -7.18 -24.31
N LEU A 17 -5.60 -6.76 -23.46
CA LEU A 17 -5.64 -5.49 -22.75
C LEU A 17 -5.65 -4.32 -23.72
N ASP A 18 -4.82 -4.34 -24.77
CA ASP A 18 -4.79 -3.27 -25.77
C ASP A 18 -6.16 -3.13 -26.46
N ASN A 19 -6.76 -4.25 -26.89
CA ASN A 19 -8.11 -4.25 -27.47
C ASN A 19 -9.20 -3.81 -26.47
N GLN A 20 -9.11 -4.25 -25.20
CA GLN A 20 -10.03 -3.83 -24.15
C GLN A 20 -9.92 -2.34 -23.84
N LEU A 21 -8.71 -1.77 -23.87
CA LEU A 21 -8.47 -0.36 -23.59
C LEU A 21 -9.13 0.55 -24.62
N GLU A 22 -9.01 0.23 -25.91
CA GLU A 22 -9.68 1.00 -26.97
C GLU A 22 -11.19 1.00 -26.78
N THR A 23 -11.77 -0.19 -26.56
CA THR A 23 -13.21 -0.34 -26.35
C THR A 23 -13.67 0.37 -25.07
N TYR A 24 -12.89 0.26 -23.99
CA TYR A 24 -13.15 0.94 -22.73
C TYR A 24 -13.13 2.45 -22.87
N ILE A 25 -12.14 3.02 -23.57
CA ILE A 25 -12.04 4.48 -23.75
C ILE A 25 -13.27 5.02 -24.47
N MET A 26 -13.72 4.35 -25.54
CA MET A 26 -14.92 4.77 -26.28
C MET A 26 -16.19 4.69 -25.43
N ASP A 27 -16.35 3.61 -24.66
CA ASP A 27 -17.50 3.39 -23.77
C ASP A 27 -17.52 4.42 -22.63
N MET A 28 -16.38 4.69 -21.98
CA MET A 28 -16.25 5.68 -20.91
C MET A 28 -16.49 7.12 -21.38
N GLN A 29 -16.05 7.48 -22.58
CA GLN A 29 -16.27 8.82 -23.14
C GLN A 29 -17.75 9.07 -23.47
N SER A 30 -18.49 8.00 -23.76
CA SER A 30 -19.90 8.07 -24.10
C SER A 30 -20.81 8.06 -22.86
N ASP A 31 -20.29 7.62 -21.71
CA ASP A 31 -21.05 7.47 -20.47
C ASP A 31 -20.94 8.74 -19.59
N PRO A 32 -22.05 9.46 -19.33
CA PRO A 32 -22.04 10.66 -18.51
C PRO A 32 -21.56 10.41 -17.07
N HIS A 33 -21.68 9.18 -16.55
CA HIS A 33 -21.20 8.84 -15.20
C HIS A 33 -19.67 8.94 -15.06
N PHE A 34 -18.94 8.85 -16.18
CA PHE A 34 -17.48 8.89 -16.19
C PHE A 34 -16.92 10.26 -16.64
N SER A 35 -17.78 11.16 -17.11
CA SER A 35 -17.40 12.48 -17.64
C SER A 35 -16.80 13.46 -16.62
N LEU A 36 -17.01 13.23 -15.31
CA LEU A 36 -16.65 14.16 -14.24
C LEU A 36 -15.63 13.61 -13.22
N LEU A 37 -15.00 12.47 -13.51
CA LEU A 37 -14.09 11.80 -12.58
C LEU A 37 -12.71 12.48 -12.57
N LYS A 38 -12.31 13.00 -11.41
CA LYS A 38 -10.99 13.65 -11.21
C LYS A 38 -9.97 12.77 -10.48
N ASP A 39 -10.44 11.73 -9.80
CA ASP A 39 -9.63 10.88 -8.94
C ASP A 39 -9.65 9.42 -9.42
N PRO A 40 -8.47 8.75 -9.53
CA PRO A 40 -8.39 7.34 -9.92
C PRO A 40 -9.11 6.38 -8.96
N GLY A 41 -9.23 6.72 -7.68
CA GLY A 41 -9.99 5.94 -6.70
C GLY A 41 -11.48 6.01 -6.98
N HIS A 42 -12.00 7.21 -7.22
CA HIS A 42 -13.41 7.39 -7.58
C HIS A 42 -13.76 6.74 -8.94
N LEU A 43 -12.81 6.69 -9.87
CA LEU A 43 -12.93 5.89 -11.09
C LEU A 43 -13.11 4.40 -10.79
N ALA A 44 -12.28 3.83 -9.91
CA ALA A 44 -12.39 2.43 -9.52
C ALA A 44 -13.74 2.11 -8.86
N GLU A 45 -14.25 2.98 -7.99
CA GLU A 45 -15.57 2.85 -7.38
C GLU A 45 -16.69 2.85 -8.43
N THR A 46 -16.65 3.80 -9.35
CA THR A 46 -17.67 3.96 -10.41
C THR A 46 -17.67 2.77 -11.37
N MET A 47 -16.49 2.19 -11.66
CA MET A 47 -16.39 0.97 -12.45
C MET A 47 -17.09 -0.23 -11.78
N ILE A 48 -16.95 -0.39 -10.47
CA ILE A 48 -17.58 -1.48 -9.72
C ILE A 48 -19.10 -1.29 -9.66
N GLN A 49 -19.56 -0.06 -9.42
CA GLN A 49 -20.98 0.27 -9.35
C GLN A 49 -21.70 -0.05 -10.66
N ASN A 50 -21.06 0.25 -11.80
CA ASN A 50 -21.62 0.02 -13.13
C ASN A 50 -21.25 -1.34 -13.74
N LYS A 51 -20.66 -2.25 -12.95
CA LYS A 51 -20.21 -3.59 -13.40
C LYS A 51 -19.21 -3.57 -14.56
N LYS A 52 -18.53 -2.43 -14.76
CA LYS A 52 -17.48 -2.26 -15.77
C LYS A 52 -16.19 -2.98 -15.37
N ASP A 53 -16.01 -3.26 -14.08
CA ASP A 53 -14.94 -4.13 -13.56
C ASP A 53 -15.01 -5.57 -14.11
N VAL A 54 -16.23 -6.07 -14.36
CA VAL A 54 -16.45 -7.40 -14.96
C VAL A 54 -16.35 -7.36 -16.48
N LEU A 55 -16.77 -6.26 -17.11
CA LEU A 55 -16.70 -6.08 -18.57
C LEU A 55 -15.27 -5.83 -19.06
N TYR A 56 -14.46 -5.11 -18.28
CA TYR A 56 -13.09 -4.75 -18.61
C TYR A 56 -12.11 -5.21 -17.51
N PRO A 57 -11.99 -6.54 -17.26
CA PRO A 57 -11.24 -7.08 -16.14
C PRO A 57 -9.75 -6.72 -16.19
N LEU A 58 -9.13 -6.63 -17.38
CA LEU A 58 -7.71 -6.30 -17.50
C LEU A 58 -7.46 -4.81 -17.26
N VAL A 59 -8.36 -3.94 -17.72
CA VAL A 59 -8.31 -2.50 -17.45
C VAL A 59 -8.47 -2.25 -15.95
N PHE A 60 -9.44 -2.92 -15.32
CA PHE A 60 -9.65 -2.80 -13.87
C PHE A 60 -8.45 -3.33 -13.07
N LYS A 61 -7.83 -4.44 -13.50
CA LYS A 61 -6.58 -4.96 -12.92
C LYS A 61 -5.46 -3.93 -13.01
N LEU A 62 -5.28 -3.30 -14.16
CA LEU A 62 -4.28 -2.25 -14.37
C LEU A 62 -4.52 -1.03 -13.45
N LEU A 63 -5.78 -0.60 -13.33
CA LEU A 63 -6.18 0.49 -12.43
C LEU A 63 -5.87 0.16 -10.96
N LYS A 64 -6.16 -1.07 -10.53
CA LYS A 64 -5.83 -1.56 -9.18
C LYS A 64 -4.33 -1.50 -8.90
N LEU A 65 -3.51 -1.98 -9.84
CA LEU A 65 -2.05 -1.92 -9.72
C LEU A 65 -1.56 -0.47 -9.64
N ALA A 66 -2.11 0.42 -10.47
CA ALA A 66 -1.78 1.84 -10.43
C ALA A 66 -2.16 2.52 -9.10
N LEU A 67 -3.25 2.11 -8.45
CA LEU A 67 -3.67 2.60 -7.14
C LEU A 67 -2.83 2.05 -5.98
N VAL A 68 -2.36 0.81 -6.08
CA VAL A 68 -1.50 0.19 -5.05
C VAL A 68 -0.08 0.74 -5.10
N LEU A 69 0.40 1.14 -6.28
CA LEU A 69 1.78 1.59 -6.46
C LEU A 69 2.15 2.79 -5.56
N PRO A 70 1.37 3.89 -5.49
CA PRO A 70 1.64 4.99 -4.56
C PRO A 70 1.71 4.53 -3.10
N VAL A 71 0.87 3.59 -2.69
CA VAL A 71 0.85 3.07 -1.31
C VAL A 71 2.12 2.27 -1.03
N ALA A 72 2.51 1.39 -1.95
CA ALA A 72 3.73 0.60 -1.84
C ALA A 72 4.98 1.49 -1.84
N THR A 73 5.07 2.45 -2.78
CA THR A 73 6.20 3.39 -2.88
C THR A 73 6.30 4.26 -1.63
N ALA A 74 5.19 4.85 -1.17
CA ALA A 74 5.17 5.65 0.05
C ALA A 74 5.56 4.82 1.29
N GLY A 75 5.19 3.54 1.34
CA GLY A 75 5.61 2.61 2.39
C GLY A 75 7.13 2.43 2.43
N VAL A 76 7.74 2.12 1.27
CA VAL A 76 9.19 1.95 1.17
C VAL A 76 9.94 3.25 1.51
N GLU A 77 9.52 4.39 0.95
CA GLU A 77 10.12 5.69 1.26
C GLU A 77 10.04 6.04 2.74
N ARG A 78 8.90 5.75 3.38
CA ARG A 78 8.71 5.95 4.83
C ARG A 78 9.66 5.09 5.64
N VAL A 79 9.85 3.81 5.29
CA VAL A 79 10.81 2.90 5.96
C VAL A 79 12.23 3.43 5.81
N PHE A 80 12.64 3.83 4.61
CA PHE A 80 13.98 4.38 4.37
C PHE A 80 14.23 5.71 5.10
N SER A 81 13.22 6.58 5.15
CA SER A 81 13.28 7.83 5.93
C SER A 81 13.40 7.54 7.43
N ALA A 82 12.56 6.65 7.97
CA ALA A 82 12.64 6.21 9.35
C ALA A 82 14.01 5.61 9.69
N MET A 83 14.56 4.77 8.80
CA MET A 83 15.89 4.18 8.96
C MET A 83 16.97 5.26 9.04
N THR A 84 16.89 6.27 8.18
CA THR A 84 17.83 7.39 8.17
C THR A 84 17.74 8.17 9.48
N ILE A 85 16.53 8.51 9.95
CA ILE A 85 16.32 9.21 11.22
C ILE A 85 16.89 8.42 12.40
N ILE A 86 16.59 7.12 12.48
CA ILE A 86 17.06 6.23 13.54
C ILE A 86 18.59 6.14 13.53
N LYS A 87 19.20 5.90 12.36
CA LYS A 87 20.67 5.84 12.20
C LYS A 87 21.35 7.14 12.58
N THR A 88 20.81 8.28 12.15
CA THR A 88 21.36 9.60 12.47
C THR A 88 21.24 9.92 13.97
N ARG A 89 20.10 9.60 14.60
CA ARG A 89 19.89 9.86 16.04
C ARG A 89 20.69 8.92 16.95
N LEU A 90 20.86 7.66 16.56
CA LEU A 90 21.49 6.64 17.41
C LEU A 90 22.98 6.40 17.09
N ARG A 91 23.55 7.14 16.13
CA ARG A 91 24.99 7.19 15.82
C ARG A 91 25.65 5.81 15.71
N ASN A 92 25.23 5.04 14.70
CA ASN A 92 25.89 3.88 14.08
C ASN A 92 26.53 2.79 14.99
N ARG A 93 25.94 2.45 16.15
CA ARG A 93 26.37 1.26 16.95
C ARG A 93 25.25 0.28 17.29
N ILE A 94 24.24 0.20 16.42
CA ILE A 94 23.09 -0.68 16.61
C ILE A 94 23.32 -1.99 15.84
N GLY A 95 23.08 -3.13 16.49
CA GLY A 95 22.96 -4.41 15.80
C GLY A 95 21.67 -4.50 14.99
N ASP A 96 21.69 -5.21 13.86
CA ASP A 96 20.59 -5.27 12.89
C ASP A 96 19.24 -5.62 13.51
N GLN A 97 19.22 -6.52 14.50
CA GLN A 97 18.01 -6.91 15.22
C GLN A 97 17.33 -5.72 15.90
N TRP A 98 18.09 -4.92 16.65
CA TRP A 98 17.54 -3.78 17.38
C TRP A 98 17.12 -2.64 16.44
N MET A 99 17.79 -2.49 15.29
CA MET A 99 17.35 -1.57 14.25
C MET A 99 16.00 -1.98 13.65
N ASN A 100 15.82 -3.27 13.38
CA ASN A 100 14.57 -3.81 12.86
C ASN A 100 13.42 -3.61 13.87
N ASP A 101 13.64 -3.97 15.14
CA ASP A 101 12.63 -3.80 16.19
C ASP A 101 12.23 -2.32 16.36
N THR A 102 13.19 -1.40 16.28
CA THR A 102 12.94 0.06 16.38
C THR A 102 12.24 0.62 15.14
N LEU A 103 12.60 0.16 13.96
CA LEU A 103 11.94 0.53 12.70
C LEU A 103 10.47 0.11 12.71
N LEU A 104 10.20 -1.13 13.12
CA LEU A 104 8.84 -1.66 13.22
C LEU A 104 8.00 -0.80 14.17
N ALA A 105 8.52 -0.47 15.36
CA ALA A 105 7.84 0.40 16.29
C ALA A 105 7.61 1.83 15.76
N TYR A 106 8.52 2.35 14.93
CA TYR A 106 8.37 3.69 14.35
C TYR A 106 7.35 3.73 13.21
N ILE A 107 7.31 2.70 12.37
CA ILE A 107 6.36 2.59 11.26
C ILE A 107 4.95 2.36 11.80
N GLU A 108 4.81 1.48 12.79
CA GLU A 108 3.53 1.12 13.42
C GLU A 108 3.17 2.05 14.58
N LYS A 109 3.80 3.22 14.67
CA LYS A 109 3.59 4.15 15.78
C LYS A 109 2.13 4.54 15.95
N GLU A 110 1.39 4.75 14.87
CA GLU A 110 -0.04 5.09 14.93
C GLU A 110 -0.88 3.96 15.55
N ILE A 111 -0.50 2.70 15.31
CA ILE A 111 -1.15 1.54 15.93
C ILE A 111 -0.73 1.42 17.39
N LEU A 112 0.56 1.63 17.69
CA LEU A 112 1.08 1.60 19.06
C LEU A 112 0.51 2.71 19.94
N ASP A 113 0.29 3.91 19.39
CA ASP A 113 -0.32 5.05 20.08
C ASP A 113 -1.80 4.77 20.43
N CYS A 114 -2.46 3.84 19.71
CA CYS A 114 -3.81 3.37 20.03
C CYS A 114 -3.85 2.34 21.17
N ILE A 115 -2.71 1.79 21.59
CA ILE A 115 -2.65 0.78 22.65
C ILE A 115 -2.49 1.47 24.00
N GLU A 116 -3.36 1.13 24.95
CA GLU A 116 -3.26 1.65 26.32
C GLU A 116 -1.96 1.20 27.00
N ASN A 117 -1.30 2.13 27.69
CA ASN A 117 -0.05 1.86 28.40
C ASN A 117 -0.18 0.72 29.42
N ASP A 118 -1.35 0.55 30.04
CA ASP A 118 -1.62 -0.53 31.00
C ASP A 118 -1.54 -1.92 30.36
N VAL A 119 -1.95 -2.04 29.10
CA VAL A 119 -1.85 -3.28 28.31
C VAL A 119 -0.38 -3.58 28.00
N ILE A 120 0.41 -2.56 27.64
CA ILE A 120 1.85 -2.69 27.39
C ILE A 120 2.57 -3.12 28.67
N VAL A 121 2.29 -2.47 29.80
CA VAL A 121 2.88 -2.79 31.10
C VAL A 121 2.56 -4.22 31.52
N ASN A 122 1.30 -4.65 31.37
CA ASN A 122 0.88 -6.00 31.71
C ASN A 122 1.56 -7.05 30.80
N LEU A 123 1.64 -6.82 29.49
CA LEU A 123 2.35 -7.70 28.55
C LEU A 123 3.84 -7.82 28.90
N PHE A 124 4.51 -6.71 29.22
CA PHE A 124 5.92 -6.72 29.63
C PHE A 124 6.13 -7.45 30.96
N GLN A 125 5.24 -7.30 31.93
CA GLN A 125 5.28 -8.04 33.19
C GLN A 125 5.09 -9.55 32.97
N ASN A 126 4.23 -9.94 32.03
CA ASN A 126 3.93 -11.34 31.71
C ASN A 126 5.01 -12.03 30.86
N MET A 127 5.82 -11.28 30.09
CA MET A 127 6.84 -11.87 29.20
C MET A 127 8.03 -12.53 29.90
N LYS A 128 8.29 -12.22 31.20
CA LYS A 128 9.06 -13.01 32.19
C LYS A 128 9.39 -12.14 33.41
N SER A 129 9.56 -12.78 34.58
CA SER A 129 9.90 -12.17 35.88
C SER A 129 11.24 -11.43 35.90
N ARG A 130 11.35 -10.29 35.22
CA ARG A 130 12.45 -9.36 35.44
C ARG A 130 12.01 -8.42 36.54
N ARG A 131 12.50 -8.67 37.76
CA ARG A 131 12.26 -7.82 38.94
C ARG A 131 12.61 -6.37 38.61
N TYR A 132 11.60 -5.56 38.34
CA TYR A 132 11.72 -4.11 38.48
C TYR A 132 11.51 -3.81 39.96
N LYS A 133 12.57 -3.38 40.66
CA LYS A 133 12.42 -2.76 41.98
C LYS A 133 12.27 -1.26 41.75
N LEU A 134 11.09 -0.75 42.09
CA LEU A 134 10.88 0.66 42.42
C LEU A 134 11.77 1.04 43.62
#